data_AF-A0A0G3CJ71-F1
#
_entry.id   AF-A0A0G3CJ71-F1
#
_cell.length_a   1.000
_cell.length_b   1.000
_cell.length_c   1.000
_cell.angle_alpha   90.00
_cell.angle_beta   90.00
_cell.angle_gamma   90.00
#
_symmetry.space_group_name_H-M   'P 1'
#
loop_
_entity.id
_entity.type
_entity.pdbx_description
1 polymer ?
#
loop_
_entity_poly.entity_id
_entity_poly.type
_entity_poly.pdbx_seq_one_letter_code
_entity_poly.pdbx_strand_id
1 'polypeptide(L)'
;MYNIIGEALFIFIVLSLILSGIALVVSKRSLTGNVYLAGFFANILDYFYLPLRHLFLKFSDTRILDKWMASLKNRAYKSDFAKTKNRILLAPHCMRSLDCPAYSTQTGIQCKSCGKCVFTQLKKDAEKYGYKLFIVTGSSYVKNILKMEAADGVLMIACDYEINKVMRALKGKGVVSYGIPMEKDGCFGTEVNYQNVLDVLENFKN
;
A
#
# COMPACT_ATOMS: atom_id res chain seq x y z
N MET A 1 3.46 -40.24 23.71
CA MET A 1 3.36 -39.65 22.35
C MET A 1 2.56 -38.34 22.36
N TYR A 2 1.34 -38.30 22.91
CA TYR A 2 0.53 -37.08 22.99
C TYR A 2 1.16 -35.91 23.78
N ASN A 3 1.87 -36.20 24.88
CA ASN A 3 2.54 -35.15 25.68
C ASN A 3 3.64 -34.43 24.89
N ILE A 4 4.38 -35.14 24.05
CA ILE A 4 5.45 -34.57 23.21
C ILE A 4 4.85 -33.67 22.13
N ILE A 5 3.74 -34.10 21.51
CA ILE A 5 3.03 -33.29 20.51
C ILE A 5 2.46 -32.02 21.16
N GLY A 6 1.89 -32.14 22.36
CA GLY A 6 1.36 -30.99 23.11
C GLY A 6 2.44 -29.97 23.48
N GLU A 7 3.59 -30.43 23.99
CA GLU A 7 4.71 -29.56 24.34
C GLU A 7 5.31 -28.88 23.11
N ALA A 8 5.48 -29.60 22.01
CA ALA A 8 5.95 -29.03 20.74
C ALA A 8 4.98 -27.96 20.19
N LEU A 9 3.66 -28.22 20.23
CA LEU A 9 2.66 -27.24 19.83
C LEU A 9 2.68 -25.99 20.70
N PHE A 10 2.83 -26.15 22.02
CA PHE A 10 2.91 -25.04 22.95
C PHE A 10 4.14 -24.16 22.66
N ILE A 11 5.32 -24.78 22.50
CA ILE A 11 6.56 -24.07 22.15
C ILE A 11 6.40 -23.33 20.83
N PHE A 12 5.81 -23.95 19.82
CA PHE A 12 5.57 -23.32 18.52
C PHE A 12 4.67 -22.08 18.64
N ILE A 13 3.59 -22.16 19.43
CA ILE A 13 2.69 -21.04 19.68
C ILE A 13 3.46 -19.91 20.37
N VAL A 14 4.20 -20.19 21.44
CA VAL A 14 4.98 -19.19 22.17
C VAL A 14 6.01 -18.52 21.25
N LEU A 15 6.74 -19.30 20.46
CA LEU A 15 7.71 -18.78 19.50
C LEU A 15 7.03 -17.87 18.45
N SER A 16 5.86 -18.26 17.95
CA SER A 16 5.11 -17.46 16.97
C SER A 16 4.66 -16.10 17.54
N LEU A 17 4.25 -16.07 18.81
CA LEU A 17 3.85 -14.85 19.50
C LEU A 17 5.05 -13.93 19.72
N ILE A 18 6.18 -14.48 20.15
CA ILE A 18 7.44 -13.72 20.32
C ILE A 18 7.87 -13.13 18.98
N LEU A 19 7.88 -13.93 17.91
CA LEU A 19 8.28 -13.49 16.57
C LEU A 19 7.37 -12.38 16.03
N SER A 20 6.05 -12.53 16.21
CA SER A 20 5.08 -11.50 15.85
C SER A 20 5.27 -10.22 16.66
N GLY A 21 5.59 -10.33 17.95
CA GLY A 21 5.90 -9.19 18.82
C GLY A 21 7.14 -8.43 18.35
N ILE A 22 8.22 -9.13 18.04
CA ILE A 22 9.44 -8.55 17.47
C ILE A 22 9.12 -7.85 16.14
N ALA A 23 8.35 -8.51 15.27
CA ALA A 23 7.98 -7.95 13.97
C ALA A 23 7.19 -6.65 14.11
N LEU A 24 6.27 -6.54 15.08
CA LEU A 24 5.57 -5.29 15.39
C LEU A 24 6.50 -4.17 15.85
N VAL A 25 7.47 -4.48 16.72
CA VAL A 25 8.47 -3.50 17.20
C VAL A 25 9.32 -3.00 16.03
N VAL A 26 9.78 -3.89 15.15
CA VAL A 26 10.52 -3.52 13.93
C VAL A 26 9.66 -2.67 13.01
N SER A 27 8.39 -3.03 12.83
CA SER A 27 7.43 -2.27 12.01
C SER A 27 7.20 -0.86 12.54
N LYS A 28 7.08 -0.69 13.86
CA LYS A 28 7.03 0.64 14.50
C LYS A 28 8.32 1.43 14.25
N ARG A 29 9.50 0.78 14.39
CA ARG A 29 10.81 1.42 14.16
C ARG A 29 11.01 1.82 12.69
N SER A 30 10.36 1.11 11.76
CA SER A 30 10.31 1.48 10.34
C SER A 30 9.64 2.83 10.10
N LEU A 31 8.95 3.45 11.05
CA LEU A 31 8.49 4.82 10.84
C LEU A 31 9.61 5.85 10.92
N THR A 32 10.64 5.61 11.73
CA THR A 32 11.65 6.61 12.09
C THR A 32 13.04 6.34 11.54
N GLY A 33 13.32 5.14 11.02
CA GLY A 33 14.64 4.81 10.49
C GLY A 33 14.67 3.58 9.60
N ASN A 34 15.84 3.30 9.02
CA ASN A 34 16.05 2.09 8.23
C ASN A 34 16.05 0.85 9.13
N VAL A 35 15.44 -0.23 8.62
CA VAL A 35 15.34 -1.50 9.33
C VAL A 35 15.97 -2.60 8.46
N TYR A 36 16.81 -3.42 9.08
CA TYR A 36 17.36 -4.59 8.43
C TYR A 36 16.28 -5.65 8.26
N LEU A 37 16.34 -6.42 7.17
CA LEU A 37 15.43 -7.53 6.89
C LEU A 37 13.94 -7.13 6.88
N ALA A 38 13.62 -5.91 6.40
CA ALA A 38 12.26 -5.39 6.32
C ALA A 38 11.27 -6.39 5.67
N GLY A 39 11.70 -7.06 4.59
CA GLY A 39 10.88 -8.05 3.88
C GLY A 39 10.54 -9.28 4.73
N PHE A 40 11.48 -9.78 5.54
CA PHE A 40 11.23 -10.91 6.44
C PHE A 40 10.16 -10.57 7.48
N PHE A 41 10.29 -9.42 8.15
CA PHE A 41 9.30 -8.97 9.13
C PHE A 41 7.95 -8.62 8.50
N ALA A 42 7.93 -8.04 7.30
CA ALA A 42 6.70 -7.82 6.55
C ALA A 42 5.97 -9.13 6.26
N ASN A 43 6.71 -10.21 5.93
CA ASN A 43 6.14 -11.53 5.70
C ASN A 43 5.51 -12.13 6.95
N ILE A 44 6.16 -12.00 8.10
CA ILE A 44 5.62 -12.44 9.40
C ILE A 44 4.32 -11.68 9.70
N LEU A 45 4.32 -10.35 9.58
CA LEU A 45 3.14 -9.55 9.87
C LEU A 45 1.99 -9.81 8.89
N ASP A 46 2.28 -10.10 7.63
CA ASP A 46 1.24 -10.49 6.66
C ASP A 46 0.52 -11.76 7.05
N TYR A 47 1.27 -12.75 7.55
CA TYR A 47 0.73 -14.02 8.01
C TYR A 47 -0.17 -13.82 9.24
N PHE A 48 0.27 -13.01 10.20
CA PHE A 48 -0.47 -12.72 11.43
C PHE A 48 -1.43 -11.53 11.34
N TYR A 49 -1.64 -10.94 10.15
CA TYR A 49 -2.39 -9.70 9.99
C TYR A 49 -3.80 -9.76 10.60
N LEU A 50 -4.56 -10.83 10.35
CA LEU A 50 -5.93 -10.95 10.85
C LEU A 50 -6.00 -11.06 12.39
N PRO A 51 -5.24 -11.98 13.03
CA PRO A 51 -5.12 -12.00 14.49
C PRO A 51 -4.68 -10.67 15.09
N LEU A 52 -3.63 -10.05 14.51
CA LEU A 52 -3.11 -8.76 14.96
C LEU A 52 -4.15 -7.66 14.82
N ARG A 53 -4.87 -7.60 13.71
CA ARG A 53 -5.94 -6.62 13.51
C ARG A 53 -7.06 -6.81 14.51
N HIS A 54 -7.43 -8.04 14.84
CA HIS A 54 -8.43 -8.31 15.88
C HIS A 54 -7.95 -7.87 17.27
N LEU A 55 -6.67 -8.07 17.59
CA LEU A 55 -6.05 -7.56 18.80
C LEU A 55 -6.08 -6.03 18.85
N PHE A 56 -5.66 -5.37 17.77
CA PHE A 56 -5.68 -3.91 17.68
C PHE A 56 -7.11 -3.36 17.76
N LEU A 57 -8.11 -4.03 17.19
CA LEU A 57 -9.52 -3.62 17.38
C LEU A 57 -9.95 -3.60 18.85
N LYS A 58 -9.41 -4.52 19.67
CA LYS A 58 -9.77 -4.64 21.09
C LYS A 58 -8.98 -3.70 22.00
N PHE A 59 -7.71 -3.45 21.67
CA PHE A 59 -6.76 -2.78 22.57
C PHE A 59 -6.25 -1.43 22.05
N SER A 60 -6.49 -1.07 20.78
CA SER A 60 -5.93 0.13 20.15
C SER A 60 -6.72 0.55 18.90
N ASP A 61 -6.09 1.24 17.95
CA ASP A 61 -6.65 1.62 16.66
C ASP A 61 -5.99 0.82 15.53
N THR A 62 -6.80 0.17 14.69
CA THR A 62 -6.33 -0.59 13.53
C THR A 62 -5.52 0.24 12.53
N ARG A 63 -5.78 1.54 12.43
CA ARG A 63 -5.05 2.46 11.55
C ARG A 63 -3.57 2.52 11.88
N ILE A 64 -3.21 2.35 13.16
CA ILE A 64 -1.82 2.32 13.61
C ILE A 64 -1.09 1.09 13.06
N LEU A 65 -1.74 -0.08 13.12
CA LEU A 65 -1.19 -1.32 12.58
C LEU A 65 -0.98 -1.21 11.07
N ASP A 66 -1.99 -0.70 10.35
CA ASP A 66 -1.91 -0.54 8.91
C ASP A 66 -0.79 0.43 8.50
N LYS A 67 -0.63 1.55 9.23
CA LYS A 67 0.46 2.50 9.02
C LYS A 67 1.83 1.87 9.22
N TRP A 68 2.01 1.10 10.29
CA TRP A 68 3.28 0.42 10.56
C TRP A 68 3.61 -0.56 9.44
N MET A 69 2.64 -1.39 9.05
CA MET A 69 2.82 -2.39 8.00
C MET A 69 3.05 -1.78 6.61
N ALA A 70 2.31 -0.73 6.24
CA ALA A 70 2.49 -0.02 4.98
C ALA A 70 3.89 0.61 4.91
N SER A 71 4.33 1.27 5.98
CA SER A 71 5.68 1.82 6.08
C SER A 71 6.77 0.74 5.96
N LEU A 72 6.64 -0.37 6.69
CA LEU A 72 7.60 -1.48 6.64
C LEU A 72 7.70 -2.07 5.23
N LYS A 73 6.58 -2.23 4.54
CA LYS A 73 6.55 -2.76 3.16
C LYS A 73 7.14 -1.79 2.16
N ASN A 74 6.86 -0.49 2.29
CA ASN A 74 7.52 0.52 1.47
C ASN A 74 9.04 0.42 1.61
N ARG A 75 9.56 0.26 2.83
CA ARG A 75 11.01 0.05 3.02
C ARG A 75 11.49 -1.25 2.39
N ALA A 76 10.75 -2.35 2.58
CA ALA A 76 11.10 -3.66 2.04
C ALA A 76 11.16 -3.68 0.51
N TYR A 77 10.23 -3.00 -0.16
CA TYR A 77 10.08 -3.06 -1.61
C TYR A 77 10.69 -1.86 -2.35
N LYS A 78 11.24 -0.86 -1.66
CA LYS A 78 11.81 0.36 -2.27
C LYS A 78 12.83 0.05 -3.36
N SER A 79 13.81 -0.82 -3.07
CA SER A 79 14.88 -1.15 -4.01
C SER A 79 14.39 -1.94 -5.21
N ASP A 80 13.39 -2.79 -5.02
CA ASP A 80 12.85 -3.61 -6.11
C ASP A 80 11.89 -2.80 -6.98
N PHE A 81 11.13 -1.89 -6.36
CA PHE A 81 10.27 -0.96 -7.09
C PHE A 81 11.09 -0.05 -8.01
N ALA A 82 12.25 0.42 -7.56
CA ALA A 82 13.17 1.22 -8.39
C ALA A 82 13.65 0.49 -9.66
N LYS A 83 13.67 -0.84 -9.67
CA LYS A 83 14.09 -1.65 -10.83
C LYS A 83 12.97 -1.91 -11.84
N THR A 84 11.71 -1.62 -11.47
CA THR A 84 10.55 -1.82 -12.36
C THR A 84 10.56 -0.82 -13.51
N LYS A 85 10.03 -1.20 -14.67
CA LYS A 85 10.05 -0.36 -15.89
C LYS A 85 8.67 0.06 -16.36
N ASN A 86 7.69 -0.84 -16.30
CA ASN A 86 6.33 -0.65 -16.76
C ASN A 86 5.43 -0.35 -15.56
N ARG A 87 5.17 0.93 -15.31
CA ARG A 87 4.53 1.37 -14.06
C ARG A 87 3.15 1.96 -14.27
N ILE A 88 2.26 1.60 -13.36
CA ILE A 88 0.96 2.26 -13.21
C ILE A 88 0.91 3.03 -11.90
N LEU A 89 0.19 4.14 -11.92
CA LEU A 89 -0.14 4.92 -10.72
C LEU A 89 -1.63 4.75 -10.42
N LEU A 90 -1.94 4.21 -9.25
CA LEU A 90 -3.30 4.11 -8.74
C LEU A 90 -3.57 5.26 -7.78
N ALA A 91 -4.69 5.95 -7.97
CA ALA A 91 -5.11 7.02 -7.07
C ALA A 91 -6.59 6.88 -6.70
N PRO A 92 -7.00 7.33 -5.49
CA PRO A 92 -8.33 7.10 -4.97
C PRO A 92 -9.30 8.18 -5.46
N HIS A 93 -10.50 7.77 -5.88
CA HIS A 93 -11.54 8.70 -6.33
C HIS A 93 -11.94 9.77 -5.28
N CYS A 94 -11.66 9.55 -3.99
CA CYS A 94 -11.99 10.47 -2.91
C CYS A 94 -11.28 11.83 -3.00
N MET A 95 -10.17 11.93 -3.75
CA MET A 95 -9.46 13.20 -4.02
C MET A 95 -10.14 14.08 -5.07
N ARG A 96 -11.30 13.66 -5.60
CA ARG A 96 -12.05 14.43 -6.60
C ARG A 96 -12.83 15.55 -5.93
N SER A 97 -12.97 16.67 -6.65
CA SER A 97 -14.00 17.66 -6.35
C SER A 97 -15.38 17.06 -6.59
N LEU A 98 -16.38 17.47 -5.79
CA LEU A 98 -17.78 17.03 -5.93
C LEU A 98 -18.35 17.42 -7.30
N ASP A 99 -17.93 18.55 -7.85
CA ASP A 99 -18.40 19.06 -9.15
C ASP A 99 -17.59 18.51 -10.33
N CYS A 100 -16.85 17.42 -10.12
CA CYS A 100 -16.00 16.80 -11.15
C CYS A 100 -16.85 16.03 -12.19
N PRO A 101 -16.84 16.41 -13.48
CA PRO A 101 -17.67 15.81 -14.53
C PRO A 101 -17.14 14.46 -15.05
N ALA A 102 -16.20 13.83 -14.33
CA ALA A 102 -15.62 12.55 -14.69
C ALA A 102 -16.62 11.41 -14.48
N TYR A 103 -16.69 10.49 -15.45
CA TYR A 103 -17.59 9.34 -15.43
C TYR A 103 -16.84 8.07 -15.03
N SER A 104 -17.57 7.04 -14.59
CA SER A 104 -17.01 5.76 -14.18
C SER A 104 -17.05 4.74 -15.33
N THR A 105 -16.07 3.84 -15.35
CA THR A 105 -15.93 2.72 -16.30
C THR A 105 -15.37 1.50 -15.57
N GLN A 106 -15.21 0.37 -16.28
CA GLN A 106 -14.64 -0.86 -15.71
C GLN A 106 -13.17 -0.71 -15.26
N THR A 107 -12.43 0.26 -15.79
CA THR A 107 -11.04 0.56 -15.40
C THR A 107 -10.93 1.70 -14.39
N GLY A 108 -12.06 2.21 -13.89
CA GLY A 108 -12.14 3.29 -12.92
C GLY A 108 -12.73 4.58 -13.49
N ILE A 109 -12.42 5.70 -12.84
CA ILE A 109 -12.91 7.04 -13.17
C ILE A 109 -12.10 7.64 -14.31
N GLN A 110 -12.80 8.14 -15.33
CA GLN A 110 -12.22 8.76 -16.52
C GLN A 110 -12.10 10.28 -16.35
N CYS A 111 -10.89 10.74 -16.02
CA CYS A 111 -10.60 12.16 -15.83
C CYS A 111 -10.72 12.94 -17.15
N LYS A 112 -11.56 13.98 -17.15
CA LYS A 112 -11.71 14.93 -18.28
C LYS A 112 -10.78 16.15 -18.19
N SER A 113 -9.80 16.14 -17.28
CA SER A 113 -8.87 17.27 -17.06
C SER A 113 -9.59 18.61 -16.80
N CYS A 114 -10.68 18.57 -16.03
CA CYS A 114 -11.55 19.74 -15.79
C CYS A 114 -10.93 20.84 -14.91
N GLY A 115 -9.73 20.66 -14.37
CA GLY A 115 -9.04 21.64 -13.53
C GLY A 115 -9.55 21.76 -12.08
N LYS A 116 -10.69 21.17 -11.73
CA LYS A 116 -11.33 21.33 -10.40
C LYS A 116 -10.66 20.56 -9.24
N CYS A 117 -9.70 19.69 -9.53
CA CYS A 117 -9.01 18.87 -8.53
C CYS A 117 -7.61 18.48 -9.03
N VAL A 118 -6.82 17.92 -8.13
CA VAL A 118 -5.41 17.57 -8.34
C VAL A 118 -5.18 16.61 -9.52
N PHE A 119 -6.18 15.82 -9.91
CA PHE A 119 -6.05 14.83 -11.00
C PHE A 119 -5.64 15.40 -12.35
N THR A 120 -5.94 16.66 -12.63
CA THR A 120 -5.50 17.29 -13.89
C THR A 120 -3.98 17.42 -13.94
N GLN A 121 -3.38 17.84 -12.82
CA GLN A 121 -1.93 17.99 -12.71
C GLN A 121 -1.25 16.63 -12.49
N LEU A 122 -1.83 15.78 -11.62
CA LEU A 122 -1.32 14.44 -11.35
C LEU A 122 -1.23 13.58 -12.62
N LYS A 123 -2.20 13.71 -13.54
CA LYS A 123 -2.15 13.01 -14.83
C LYS A 123 -0.93 13.43 -15.64
N LYS A 124 -0.67 14.73 -15.77
CA LYS A 124 0.47 15.27 -16.51
C LYS A 124 1.80 14.84 -15.89
N ASP A 125 1.90 14.93 -14.57
CA ASP A 125 3.13 14.57 -13.86
C ASP A 125 3.38 13.06 -13.91
N ALA A 126 2.34 12.23 -13.74
CA ALA A 126 2.45 10.79 -13.89
C ALA A 126 2.95 10.41 -15.30
N GLU A 127 2.34 10.96 -16.35
CA GLU A 127 2.75 10.72 -17.74
C GLU A 127 4.20 11.16 -18.01
N LYS A 128 4.61 12.32 -17.47
CA LYS A 128 6.00 12.81 -17.57
C LYS A 128 7.03 11.83 -17.00
N TYR A 129 6.69 11.12 -15.92
CA TYR A 129 7.57 10.14 -15.29
C TYR A 129 7.34 8.69 -15.76
N GLY A 130 6.56 8.48 -16.84
CA GLY A 130 6.34 7.16 -17.43
C GLY A 130 5.31 6.30 -16.70
N TYR A 131 4.43 6.90 -15.89
CA TYR A 131 3.34 6.21 -15.22
C TYR A 131 2.02 6.40 -15.96
N LYS A 132 1.26 5.31 -16.12
CA LYS A 132 -0.14 5.39 -16.55
C LYS A 132 -1.06 5.54 -15.32
N LEU A 133 -1.77 6.66 -15.23
CA LEU A 133 -2.67 6.97 -14.11
C LEU A 133 -4.02 6.26 -14.25
N PHE A 134 -4.44 5.55 -13.19
CA PHE A 134 -5.78 5.01 -13.00
C PHE A 134 -6.40 5.55 -11.71
N ILE A 135 -7.58 6.16 -11.84
CA ILE A 135 -8.35 6.68 -10.71
C ILE A 135 -9.39 5.62 -10.34
N VAL A 136 -9.29 5.02 -9.16
CA VAL A 136 -10.12 3.87 -8.77
C VAL A 136 -11.01 4.18 -7.57
N THR A 137 -12.18 3.54 -7.52
CA THR A 137 -13.08 3.67 -6.36
C THR A 137 -12.72 2.75 -5.20
N GLY A 138 -11.93 1.71 -5.48
CA GLY A 138 -11.41 0.81 -4.45
C GLY A 138 -10.44 -0.22 -5.03
N SER A 139 -9.82 -1.00 -4.13
CA SER A 139 -8.82 -2.03 -4.47
C SER A 139 -9.32 -3.19 -5.34
N SER A 140 -10.64 -3.36 -5.52
CA SER A 140 -11.18 -4.40 -6.41
C SER A 140 -10.80 -4.20 -7.89
N TYR A 141 -10.53 -2.96 -8.31
CA TYR A 141 -10.15 -2.62 -9.68
C TYR A 141 -8.74 -3.09 -10.03
N VAL A 142 -7.85 -3.24 -9.05
CA VAL A 142 -6.42 -3.52 -9.26
C VAL A 142 -6.22 -4.79 -10.09
N LYS A 143 -6.98 -5.86 -9.79
CA LYS A 143 -6.89 -7.13 -10.54
C LYS A 143 -7.31 -6.97 -12.00
N ASN A 144 -8.30 -6.13 -12.28
CA ASN A 144 -8.80 -5.93 -13.66
C ASN A 144 -7.83 -5.05 -14.44
N ILE A 145 -7.29 -4.00 -13.83
CA ILE A 145 -6.28 -3.13 -14.45
C ILE A 145 -5.05 -3.96 -14.84
N LEU A 146 -4.52 -4.78 -13.92
CA LEU A 146 -3.34 -5.62 -14.19
C LEU A 146 -3.58 -6.74 -15.22
N LYS A 147 -4.84 -7.06 -15.55
CA LYS A 147 -5.16 -7.97 -16.67
C LYS A 147 -5.13 -7.27 -18.02
N MET A 148 -5.44 -5.97 -18.04
CA MET A 148 -5.53 -5.17 -19.27
C MET A 148 -4.21 -4.45 -19.56
N GLU A 149 -3.45 -4.13 -18.52
CA GLU A 149 -2.21 -3.38 -18.58
C GLU A 149 -1.10 -4.20 -17.95
N ALA A 150 -0.10 -4.57 -18.74
CA ALA A 150 1.09 -5.22 -18.23
C ALA A 150 1.91 -4.19 -17.42
N ALA A 151 2.03 -4.42 -16.11
CA ALA A 151 2.82 -3.60 -15.22
C ALA A 151 3.65 -4.49 -14.29
N ASP A 152 4.93 -4.17 -14.16
CA ASP A 152 5.83 -4.78 -13.17
C ASP A 152 5.93 -3.91 -11.90
N GLY A 153 5.51 -2.64 -11.97
CA GLY A 153 5.43 -1.72 -10.84
C GLY A 153 4.05 -1.08 -10.65
N VAL A 154 3.52 -1.11 -9.43
CA VAL A 154 2.30 -0.40 -9.02
C VAL A 154 2.63 0.63 -7.94
N LEU A 155 2.61 1.91 -8.32
CA LEU A 155 2.60 3.01 -7.36
C LEU A 155 1.16 3.28 -6.95
N MET A 156 0.88 3.52 -5.67
CA MET A 156 -0.47 3.81 -5.20
C MET A 156 -0.49 4.97 -4.22
N ILE A 157 -1.43 5.89 -4.40
CA ILE A 157 -1.80 6.90 -3.41
C ILE A 157 -3.07 6.39 -2.72
N ALA A 158 -3.03 6.17 -1.40
CA ALA A 158 -4.19 5.70 -0.64
C ALA A 158 -3.96 5.82 0.86
N CYS A 159 -5.02 5.59 1.64
CA CYS A 159 -4.89 5.40 3.08
C CYS A 159 -4.03 4.16 3.39
N ASP A 160 -3.40 4.14 4.57
CA ASP A 160 -2.51 3.06 4.99
C ASP A 160 -3.17 1.66 4.91
N TYR A 161 -4.47 1.59 5.22
CA TYR A 161 -5.26 0.35 5.12
C TYR A 161 -5.34 -0.18 3.69
N GLU A 162 -5.68 0.67 2.71
CA GLU A 162 -5.79 0.24 1.31
C GLU A 162 -4.40 -0.05 0.72
N ILE A 163 -3.35 0.71 1.10
CA ILE A 163 -1.96 0.39 0.75
C ILE A 163 -1.60 -1.02 1.23
N ASN A 164 -1.77 -1.29 2.52
CA ASN A 164 -1.45 -2.59 3.11
C ASN A 164 -2.24 -3.72 2.43
N LYS A 165 -3.55 -3.52 2.25
CA LYS A 165 -4.46 -4.48 1.61
C LYS A 165 -4.04 -4.81 0.18
N VAL A 166 -3.73 -3.81 -0.65
CA VAL A 166 -3.29 -4.02 -2.04
C VAL A 166 -1.93 -4.71 -2.06
N MET A 167 -0.97 -4.28 -1.25
CA MET A 167 0.35 -4.93 -1.17
C MET A 167 0.25 -6.41 -0.78
N ARG A 168 -0.63 -6.76 0.18
CA ARG A 168 -0.91 -8.17 0.54
C ARG A 168 -1.51 -8.93 -0.64
N ALA A 169 -2.43 -8.31 -1.38
CA ALA A 169 -3.09 -8.93 -2.51
C ALA A 169 -2.18 -9.10 -3.75
N LEU A 170 -1.13 -8.30 -3.89
CA LEU A 170 -0.15 -8.38 -4.98
C LEU A 170 1.05 -9.29 -4.66
N LYS A 171 1.21 -9.68 -3.41
CA LYS A 171 2.28 -10.59 -2.97
C LYS A 171 2.32 -11.87 -3.81
N GLY A 172 3.50 -12.19 -4.34
CA GLY A 172 3.71 -13.39 -5.15
C GLY A 172 3.17 -13.33 -6.57
N LYS A 173 2.66 -12.18 -7.04
CA LYS A 173 2.09 -12.03 -8.40
C LYS A 173 3.05 -11.45 -9.44
N GLY A 174 4.34 -11.35 -9.12
CA GLY A 174 5.34 -10.79 -10.03
C GLY A 174 5.23 -9.28 -10.25
N VAL A 175 4.51 -8.57 -9.37
CA VAL A 175 4.32 -7.11 -9.42
C VAL A 175 4.84 -6.50 -8.12
N VAL A 176 5.75 -5.54 -8.23
CA VAL A 176 6.27 -4.80 -7.07
C VAL A 176 5.38 -3.60 -6.81
N SER A 177 5.08 -3.33 -5.54
CA SER A 177 4.20 -2.23 -5.15
C SER A 177 4.85 -1.27 -4.18
N TYR A 178 4.53 0.00 -4.33
CA TYR A 178 4.98 1.09 -3.45
C TYR A 178 3.83 2.04 -3.17
N GLY A 179 3.68 2.47 -1.92
CA GLY A 179 2.57 3.29 -1.45
C GLY A 179 3.00 4.70 -1.05
N ILE A 180 2.18 5.68 -1.42
CA ILE A 180 2.26 7.06 -0.94
C ILE A 180 1.06 7.25 0.01
N PRO A 181 1.28 7.25 1.34
CA PRO A 181 0.21 7.47 2.28
C PRO A 181 -0.35 8.88 2.11
N MET A 182 -1.66 9.01 2.30
CA MET A 182 -2.33 10.31 2.27
C MET A 182 -2.08 11.09 3.55
N GLU A 183 -2.22 12.40 3.47
CA GLU A 183 -2.06 13.31 4.62
C GLU A 183 -3.36 13.38 5.43
N LYS A 184 -4.49 13.38 4.73
CA LYS A 184 -5.83 13.34 5.32
C LYS A 184 -6.69 12.32 4.61
N ASP A 185 -7.04 11.26 5.31
CA ASP A 185 -7.91 10.18 4.84
C ASP A 185 -9.39 10.46 5.10
N GLY A 186 -10.26 9.96 4.22
CA GLY A 186 -11.72 10.08 4.36
C GLY A 186 -12.46 9.73 3.06
N CYS A 187 -13.79 9.71 3.11
CA CYS A 187 -14.63 9.60 1.91
C CYS A 187 -14.81 10.95 1.19
N PHE A 188 -14.47 12.05 1.85
CA PHE A 188 -14.53 13.41 1.34
C PHE A 188 -13.37 14.24 1.92
N GLY A 189 -12.96 15.29 1.21
CA GLY A 189 -11.89 16.20 1.65
C GLY A 189 -10.55 15.48 1.87
N THR A 190 -10.28 14.49 1.01
CA THR A 190 -9.11 13.62 1.11
C THR A 190 -7.92 14.29 0.42
N GLU A 191 -6.80 14.39 1.13
CA GLU A 191 -5.66 15.19 0.71
C GLU A 191 -4.38 14.35 0.75
N VAL A 192 -3.54 14.55 -0.25
CA VAL A 192 -2.19 13.99 -0.30
C VAL A 192 -1.21 15.15 -0.34
N ASN A 193 -0.10 15.02 0.38
CA ASN A 193 1.02 15.94 0.24
C ASN A 193 1.57 15.82 -1.19
N TYR A 194 1.26 16.80 -2.03
CA TYR A 194 1.61 16.75 -3.45
C TYR A 194 3.12 16.83 -3.69
N GLN A 195 3.85 17.53 -2.82
CA GLN A 195 5.31 17.56 -2.90
C GLN A 195 5.91 16.16 -2.72
N ASN A 196 5.42 15.39 -1.74
CA ASN A 196 5.83 14.00 -1.55
C ASN A 196 5.50 13.12 -2.77
N VAL A 197 4.38 13.38 -3.47
CA VAL A 197 4.07 12.68 -4.73
C VAL A 197 5.14 12.96 -5.79
N LEU A 198 5.50 14.24 -5.98
CA LEU A 198 6.54 14.63 -6.93
C LEU A 198 7.90 14.04 -6.57
N ASP A 199 8.28 14.10 -5.29
CA ASP A 199 9.54 13.53 -4.80
C ASP A 199 9.61 12.02 -5.05
N VAL A 200 8.51 11.29 -4.84
CA VAL A 200 8.46 9.84 -5.10
C VAL A 200 8.53 9.54 -6.60
N LEU A 201 7.82 10.28 -7.44
CA LEU A 201 7.90 10.13 -8.89
C LEU A 201 9.32 10.38 -9.40
N GLU A 202 9.98 11.43 -8.90
CA GLU A 202 11.35 11.76 -9.24
C GLU A 202 12.36 10.73 -8.72
N ASN A 203 12.22 10.28 -7.47
CA ASN A 203 13.13 9.30 -6.86
C ASN A 203 13.16 7.95 -7.61
N PHE A 204 12.09 7.62 -8.30
CA PHE A 204 12.01 6.41 -9.09
C PHE A 204 12.15 6.66 -10.59
N LYS A 205 12.48 7.87 -11.06
CA LYS A 205 12.67 8.11 -12.51
C LYS A 205 13.68 7.11 -13.10
N ASN A 206 13.33 6.56 -14.26
CA ASN A 206 14.18 5.63 -15.00
C ASN A 206 15.43 6.34 -15.52
#